data_AF-A0AAW6T079-F1
#
_entry.id   AF-A0AAW6T079-F1
#
_cell.length_a   1.000
_cell.length_b   1.000
_cell.length_c   1.000
_cell.angle_alpha   90.00
_cell.angle_beta   90.00
_cell.angle_gamma   90.00
#
_symmetry.space_group_name_H-M   'P 1'
#
loop_
_entity.id
_entity.type
_entity.pdbx_description
1 polymer ?
#
loop_
_entity_poly.entity_id
_entity_poly.type
_entity_poly.pdbx_seq_one_letter_code
_entity_poly.pdbx_strand_id
1 'polypeptide(L)' 'MEIEVGHFIGCAQRYFFSTNEYKYYLSEGYFYLCEMGKQVSEPTEADHLFIWVEPIRAVENLFHEHQIWAVHEALKLI' A
#
# COMPACT_ATOMS: atom_id res chain seq x y z
N MET A 1 7.91 5.74 -12.44
CA MET A 1 9.08 5.47 -11.57
C MET A 1 9.52 4.03 -11.78
N GLU A 2 10.82 3.76 -11.88
CA GLU A 2 11.33 2.39 -11.82
C GLU A 2 11.19 1.86 -10.39
N ILE A 3 10.74 0.61 -10.26
CA ILE A 3 10.58 -0.07 -8.98
C ILE A 3 11.22 -1.44 -9.08
N GLU A 4 12.14 -1.73 -8.17
CA GLU A 4 12.67 -3.07 -7.99
C GLU A 4 11.88 -3.76 -6.87
N VAL A 5 11.21 -4.86 -7.21
CA VAL A 5 10.44 -5.64 -6.23
C VAL A 5 11.39 -6.57 -5.48
N GLY A 6 11.46 -6.39 -4.17
CA GLY A 6 12.33 -7.16 -3.29
C GLY A 6 11.55 -8.17 -2.45
N HIS A 7 11.76 -8.09 -1.13
CA HIS A 7 11.30 -9.09 -0.18
C HIS A 7 9.77 -9.19 -0.12
N PHE A 8 9.23 -10.41 -0.17
CA PHE A 8 7.82 -10.66 0.06
C PHE A 8 7.50 -10.56 1.55
N ILE A 9 6.65 -9.61 1.93
CA ILE A 9 6.24 -9.38 3.32
C ILE A 9 5.17 -10.41 3.73
N GLY A 10 4.18 -10.63 2.87
CA GLY A 10 3.09 -11.55 3.14
C GLY A 10 1.80 -11.20 2.42
N CYS A 11 0.76 -11.96 2.71
CA CYS A 11 -0.59 -11.72 2.21
C CYS A 11 -1.55 -11.42 3.36
N ALA A 12 -2.48 -10.48 3.13
CA ALA A 12 -3.54 -10.17 4.08
C ALA A 12 -4.83 -9.81 3.33
N GLN A 13 -5.97 -10.07 3.96
CA GLN A 13 -7.28 -9.88 3.35
C GLN A 13 -8.23 -9.15 4.28
N ARG A 14 -9.18 -8.39 3.70
CA ARG A 14 -10.27 -7.75 4.43
C ARG A 14 -11.58 -7.98 3.68
N TYR A 15 -12.55 -8.56 4.38
CA TYR A 15 -13.93 -8.57 3.94
C TYR A 15 -14.65 -7.30 4.43
N PHE A 16 -15.32 -6.58 3.54
CA PHE A 16 -16.04 -5.36 3.90
C PHE A 16 -17.23 -5.09 2.95
N PHE A 17 -18.16 -4.26 3.41
CA PHE A 17 -19.25 -3.75 2.58
C PHE A 17 -18.84 -2.39 1.98
N SER A 18 -18.86 -2.27 0.65
CA SER A 18 -18.64 -0.99 -0.02
C SER A 18 -19.92 -0.17 0.01
N THR A 19 -19.88 1.01 0.63
CA THR A 19 -20.99 1.96 0.63
C THR A 19 -21.13 2.71 -0.69
N ASN A 20 -20.08 2.71 -1.53
CA ASN A 20 -20.11 3.36 -2.86
C ASN A 20 -20.83 2.48 -3.89
N GLU A 21 -20.67 1.16 -3.76
CA GLU A 21 -21.19 0.18 -4.72
C GLU A 21 -22.29 -0.72 -4.15
N TYR A 22 -22.64 -0.52 -2.88
CA TYR A 22 -23.66 -1.27 -2.15
C TYR A 22 -23.51 -2.80 -2.26
N LYS A 23 -22.27 -3.29 -2.18
CA LYS A 23 -21.97 -4.73 -2.27
C LYS A 23 -20.80 -5.13 -1.38
N TYR A 24 -20.75 -6.42 -1.06
CA TYR A 24 -19.66 -7.00 -0.29
C TYR A 24 -18.45 -7.30 -1.16
N TYR A 25 -17.27 -7.06 -0.61
CA TYR A 25 -15.98 -7.31 -1.22
C TYR A 25 -15.09 -8.13 -0.30
N LEU A 26 -14.32 -9.04 -0.89
CA LEU A 26 -13.10 -9.54 -0.31
C LEU A 26 -11.93 -8.84 -1.02
N SER A 27 -11.20 -7.99 -0.29
CA SER A 27 -9.98 -7.38 -0.78
C SER A 27 -8.79 -8.18 -0.28
N GLU A 28 -8.01 -8.73 -1.20
CA GLU A 28 -6.82 -9.54 -0.96
C GLU A 28 -5.59 -8.76 -1.42
N GLY A 29 -4.59 -8.62 -0.55
CA GLY A 29 -3.35 -7.91 -0.84
C GLY A 29 -2.13 -8.81 -0.67
N TYR A 30 -1.20 -8.71 -1.62
CA TYR A 30 0.14 -9.28 -1.55
C TYR A 30 1.14 -8.13 -1.42
N PHE A 31 1.95 -8.16 -0.36
CA PHE A 31 2.78 -7.04 0.02
C PHE A 31 4.26 -7.37 -0.14
N TYR A 32 5.02 -6.40 -0.65
CA TYR A 32 6.44 -6.53 -0.95
C TYR A 32 7.18 -5.28 -0.46
N LEU A 33 8.42 -5.47 -0.01
CA LEU A 33 9.39 -4.40 0.15
C LEU A 33 10.00 -4.11 -1.22
N CYS A 34 10.07 -2.84 -1.61
CA CYS A 34 10.57 -2.44 -2.91
C CYS A 34 11.62 -1.34 -2.78
N GLU A 35 12.54 -1.30 -3.74
CA GLU A 35 13.49 -0.20 -3.89
C GLU A 35 13.01 0.74 -5.00
N MET A 36 13.09 2.04 -4.71
CA MET A 36 12.78 3.08 -5.69
C MET A 36 13.99 3.32 -6.59
N GLY A 37 13.80 3.12 -7.88
CA GLY A 37 14.76 3.47 -8.93
C GLY A 37 14.57 4.90 -9.45
N LYS A 38 14.90 5.11 -10.74
CA LYS A 38 14.81 6.44 -11.35
C LYS A 38 13.36 6.83 -11.66
N GLN A 39 13.05 8.12 -11.58
CA GLN A 39 11.81 8.64 -12.13
C GLN A 39 11.88 8.60 -13.67
N VAL A 40 10.95 7.86 -14.28
CA VAL A 40 10.87 7.68 -15.75
C VAL A 40 9.78 8.53 -16.41
N SER A 41 8.86 9.08 -15.62
CA SER A 41 7.76 9.92 -16.07
C SER A 41 7.15 10.72 -14.91
N GLU A 42 6.35 11.72 -15.26
CA GLU A 42 5.42 12.34 -14.31
C GLU A 42 4.27 11.39 -13.96
N PRO A 43 3.61 11.57 -12.80
CA PRO A 43 2.37 10.86 -12.47
C PRO A 43 1.28 11.10 -13.53
N THR A 44 0.52 10.06 -13.86
CA THR A 44 -0.57 10.14 -14.85
C THR A 44 -1.92 10.47 -14.23
N GLU A 45 -2.07 10.26 -12.92
CA GLU A 45 -3.28 10.56 -12.16
C GLU A 45 -3.27 12.03 -11.74
N ALA A 46 -4.28 12.80 -12.18
CA ALA A 46 -4.34 14.25 -11.96
C ALA A 46 -4.94 14.64 -10.60
N ASP A 47 -5.66 13.71 -9.96
CA ASP A 47 -6.42 13.88 -8.73
C ASP A 47 -5.75 13.23 -7.50
N HIS A 48 -4.58 12.63 -7.70
CA HIS A 48 -3.81 11.95 -6.65
C HIS A 48 -2.45 12.62 -6.45
N LEU A 49 -2.01 12.68 -5.20
CA LEU A 49 -0.70 13.19 -4.82
C LEU A 49 0.15 12.06 -4.26
N PHE A 50 1.37 11.93 -4.77
CA PHE A 50 2.37 11.03 -4.23
C PHE A 50 3.21 11.76 -3.19
N ILE A 51 3.22 11.26 -1.95
CA ILE A 51 3.95 11.86 -0.82
C ILE A 51 4.84 10.82 -0.13
N TRP A 52 6.05 11.23 0.22
CA TRP A 52 6.91 10.47 1.11
C TRP A 52 6.60 10.85 2.56
N VAL A 53 6.30 9.84 3.38
CA VAL A 53 5.99 10.01 4.80
C VAL A 53 6.72 8.96 5.62
N GLU A 54 6.93 9.25 6.90
CA GLU A 54 7.45 8.27 7.86
C GLU A 54 6.47 7.08 7.97
N PRO A 55 6.94 5.82 8.00
CA PRO A 55 6.07 4.64 8.02
C PRO A 55 5.03 4.67 9.14
N ILE A 56 5.42 5.14 10.34
CA ILE A 56 4.53 5.24 11.49
C ILE A 56 3.43 6.29 11.29
N ARG A 57 3.67 7.34 10.49
CA ARG A 57 2.64 8.32 10.12
C ARG A 57 1.78 7.85 8.94
N ALA A 58 2.34 7.00 8.08
CA ALA A 58 1.63 6.45 6.94
C ALA A 58 0.38 5.67 7.39
N VAL A 59 0.49 4.88 8.47
CA VAL A 59 -0.62 4.06 8.98
C VAL A 59 -1.86 4.87 9.37
N GLU A 60 -1.70 6.12 9.77
CA GLU A 60 -2.81 7.02 10.13
C GLU A 60 -3.64 7.43 8.91
N ASN A 61 -3.08 7.31 7.70
CA ASN A 61 -3.69 7.73 6.44
C ASN A 61 -4.20 6.54 5.60
N LEU A 62 -3.97 5.30 6.05
CA LEU A 62 -4.40 4.09 5.34
C LEU A 62 -5.82 3.69 5.72
N PHE A 63 -6.66 3.42 4.72
CA PHE A 63 -8.06 3.08 4.94
C PHE A 63 -8.29 1.58 5.24
N HIS A 64 -7.45 0.70 4.71
CA HIS A 64 -7.61 -0.73 4.90
C HIS A 64 -6.63 -1.29 5.94
N GLU A 65 -7.16 -2.02 6.91
CA GLU A 65 -6.40 -2.67 7.99
C GLU A 65 -5.27 -3.57 7.47
N HIS A 66 -5.47 -4.27 6.35
CA HIS A 66 -4.43 -5.11 5.75
C HIS A 66 -3.24 -4.28 5.19
N GLN A 67 -3.46 -3.02 4.80
CA GLN A 67 -2.37 -2.12 4.39
C GLN A 67 -1.57 -1.66 5.60
N ILE A 68 -2.26 -1.30 6.69
CA ILE A 68 -1.64 -0.94 7.98
C ILE A 68 -0.79 -2.10 8.51
N TRP A 69 -1.35 -3.31 8.49
CA TRP A 69 -0.62 -4.53 8.86
C TRP A 69 0.67 -4.70 8.06
N ALA A 70 0.62 -4.51 6.74
CA ALA A 70 1.80 -4.66 5.88
C ALA A 70 2.91 -3.65 6.23
N VAL A 71 2.57 -2.41 6.57
CA VAL A 71 3.54 -1.41 7.04
C VAL A 71 4.20 -1.85 8.34
N HIS A 72 3.41 -2.37 9.29
CA HIS A 72 3.96 -2.88 10.55
C HIS A 72 4.84 -4.12 10.38
N GLU A 73 4.50 -5.05 9.49
CA GLU A 73 5.37 -6.18 9.18
C GLU A 73 6.66 -5.72 8.48
N ALA A 74 6.57 -4.78 7.54
CA ALA A 74 7.75 -4.20 6.90
C ALA A 74 8.72 -3.59 7.92
N LEU A 75 8.20 -2.85 8.91
CA LEU A 75 8.98 -2.25 9.99
C LEU A 75 9.73 -3.25 10.87
N LYS A 76 9.35 -4.54 10.89
CA LYS A 76 10.08 -5.59 11.63
C LYS A 76 11.28 -6.13 10.87
N LEU A 77 11.38 -5.84 9.57
CA LEU A 77 12.43 -6.34 8.67
C LEU A 77 13.59 -5.34 8.51
N ILE A 78 13.45 -4.13 9.05
CA ILE A 78 14.42 -3.03 9.01
C ILE A 78 15.01 -2.73 10.38
#